data_AF-A0A9X3IJ99-F1
#
_entry.id   AF-A0A9X3IJ99-F1
#
_cell.length_a   1.000
_cell.length_b   1.000
_cell.length_c   1.000
_cell.angle_alpha   90.00
_cell.angle_beta   90.00
_cell.angle_gamma   90.00
#
_symmetry.space_group_name_H-M   'P 1'
#
loop_
_entity.id
_entity.type
_entity.pdbx_description
1 polymer ?
#
loop_
_entity_poly.entity_id
_entity_poly.type
_entity_poly.pdbx_seq_one_letter_code
_entity_poly.pdbx_strand_id
1 'polypeptide(L)'
;MKRIYFFCLTYILLGCSHANDTNNKEQSEKLIGEALKSKALTIGDDIIKSKRLYIAAYNNIDQQSIVNDELFIYSVNKTDSLFGSYEMNNIAFEANIKSNKEIDVDVIDGLCVMNKYMLKYSKIIDMKKFPESLQVDLNKAMSFQPTYLNTLNQSKDYLGQIKCLQLK
;
A
#
# COMPACT_ATOMS: atom_id res chain seq x y z
N MET A 1 -42.16 63.83 8.25
CA MET A 1 -42.87 63.28 9.42
C MET A 1 -42.67 61.76 9.46
N LYS A 2 -42.16 61.29 10.60
CA LYS A 2 -42.17 59.94 11.19
C LYS A 2 -41.89 58.71 10.29
N ARG A 3 -40.64 58.26 10.40
CA ARG A 3 -40.22 56.85 10.26
C ARG A 3 -41.03 56.00 11.24
N ILE A 4 -41.55 54.85 10.81
CA ILE A 4 -42.04 53.79 11.70
C ILE A 4 -41.23 52.54 11.39
N TYR A 5 -40.35 52.21 12.34
CA TYR A 5 -39.70 50.93 12.47
C TYR A 5 -40.76 49.90 12.90
N PHE A 6 -40.85 48.77 12.20
CA PHE A 6 -41.42 47.56 12.79
C PHE A 6 -40.32 46.52 12.93
N PHE A 7 -39.77 46.49 14.13
CA PHE A 7 -38.99 45.41 14.68
C PHE A 7 -39.98 44.27 15.01
N CYS A 8 -39.87 43.12 14.35
CA CYS A 8 -40.46 41.88 14.86
C CYS A 8 -39.32 40.89 15.11
N LEU A 9 -38.86 40.92 16.37
CA LEU A 9 -38.02 39.91 16.99
C LEU A 9 -38.73 38.55 16.97
N THR A 10 -38.04 37.56 16.39
CA THR A 10 -37.89 36.18 16.86
C THR A 10 -39.08 35.49 17.53
N TYR A 11 -39.66 34.51 16.83
CA TYR A 11 -39.98 33.21 17.43
C TYR A 11 -39.24 32.11 16.66
N ILE A 12 -38.17 31.66 17.30
CA ILE A 12 -37.72 30.27 17.40
C ILE A 12 -38.64 29.29 16.65
N LEU A 13 -38.20 28.84 15.47
CA LEU A 13 -38.41 27.46 15.08
C LEU A 13 -37.08 26.74 15.30
N LEU A 14 -36.94 26.26 16.53
CA LEU A 14 -36.21 25.04 16.85
C LEU A 14 -36.82 23.91 16.00
N GLY A 15 -36.49 23.90 14.72
CA GLY A 15 -36.49 22.69 13.92
C GLY A 15 -35.10 22.10 14.05
N CYS A 16 -34.83 21.39 15.14
CA CYS A 16 -33.80 20.36 15.17
C CYS A 16 -34.23 19.29 14.16
N SER A 17 -34.13 19.57 12.86
CA SER A 17 -34.28 18.56 11.84
C SER A 17 -33.09 17.65 12.02
N HIS A 18 -33.35 16.50 12.63
CA HIS A 18 -32.50 15.33 12.55
C HIS A 18 -32.42 14.93 11.08
N ALA A 19 -31.62 15.67 10.29
CA ALA A 19 -31.08 15.15 9.07
C ALA A 19 -30.29 13.89 9.49
N ASN A 20 -30.60 12.79 8.83
CA ASN A 20 -30.13 11.44 9.14
C ASN A 20 -28.62 11.32 8.85
N ASP A 21 -27.78 12.04 9.60
CA ASP A 21 -26.33 12.21 9.38
C ASP A 21 -25.56 10.89 9.54
N THR A 22 -26.08 9.94 10.31
CA THR A 22 -25.52 8.60 10.48
C THR A 22 -25.47 7.82 9.17
N ASN A 23 -26.52 7.90 8.33
CA ASN A 23 -26.58 7.13 7.08
C ASN A 23 -25.60 7.68 6.03
N ASN A 24 -25.40 9.01 5.99
CA ASN A 24 -24.43 9.65 5.10
C ASN A 24 -22.98 9.35 5.51
N LYS A 25 -22.70 9.29 6.81
CA LYS A 25 -21.36 8.95 7.32
C LYS A 25 -21.00 7.49 7.02
N GLU A 26 -21.91 6.56 7.30
CA GLU A 26 -21.70 5.13 7.04
C GLU A 26 -21.51 4.86 5.53
N GLN A 27 -22.29 5.51 4.67
CA GLN A 27 -22.14 5.42 3.22
C GLN A 27 -20.78 5.99 2.75
N SER A 28 -20.33 7.11 3.33
CA SER A 28 -19.03 7.70 3.01
C SER A 28 -17.87 6.77 3.41
N GLU A 29 -17.91 6.21 4.62
CA GLU A 29 -16.89 5.26 5.10
C GLU A 29 -16.83 4.01 4.21
N LYS A 30 -17.98 3.51 3.76
CA LYS A 30 -18.05 2.39 2.82
C LYS A 30 -17.38 2.72 1.47
N LEU A 31 -17.68 3.88 0.89
CA LEU A 31 -17.11 4.31 -0.39
C LEU A 31 -15.58 4.50 -0.30
N ILE A 32 -15.11 5.07 0.82
CA ILE A 32 -13.66 5.17 1.10
C ILE A 32 -13.06 3.76 1.14
N GLY A 33 -13.70 2.82 1.81
CA GLY A 33 -13.18 1.46 1.90
C GLY A 33 -13.13 0.73 0.55
N GLU A 34 -14.16 0.89 -0.28
CA GLU A 34 -14.18 0.36 -1.65
C GLU A 34 -13.07 0.97 -2.52
N ALA A 35 -12.85 2.28 -2.42
CA ALA A 35 -11.78 2.97 -3.14
C ALA A 35 -10.38 2.47 -2.72
N LEU A 36 -10.15 2.31 -1.41
CA LEU A 36 -8.91 1.78 -0.86
C LEU A 36 -8.68 0.32 -1.29
N LYS A 37 -9.74 -0.51 -1.32
CA LYS A 37 -9.66 -1.88 -1.83
C LYS A 37 -9.31 -1.91 -3.32
N SER A 38 -9.97 -1.07 -4.12
CA SER A 38 -9.66 -0.94 -5.55
C SER A 38 -8.22 -0.50 -5.79
N LYS A 39 -7.71 0.43 -4.98
CA LYS A 39 -6.32 0.87 -5.01
C LYS A 39 -5.36 -0.29 -4.69
N ALA A 40 -5.64 -1.06 -3.64
CA ALA A 40 -4.82 -2.22 -3.26
C ALA A 40 -4.76 -3.27 -4.38
N LEU A 41 -5.90 -3.59 -5.00
CA LEU A 41 -5.96 -4.52 -6.15
C LEU A 41 -5.16 -4.01 -7.34
N THR A 42 -5.29 -2.72 -7.67
CA THR A 42 -4.55 -2.11 -8.79
C THR A 42 -3.03 -2.14 -8.56
N ILE A 43 -2.60 -1.85 -7.33
CA ILE A 43 -1.18 -1.94 -6.95
C ILE A 43 -0.71 -3.40 -7.02
N GLY A 44 -1.52 -4.36 -6.55
CA GLY A 44 -1.24 -5.79 -6.65
C GLY A 44 -1.03 -6.26 -8.09
N ASP A 45 -1.94 -5.89 -9.00
CA ASP A 45 -1.82 -6.20 -10.43
C ASP A 45 -0.55 -5.62 -11.05
N ASP A 46 -0.21 -4.38 -10.70
CA ASP A 46 1.01 -3.74 -11.17
C ASP A 46 2.27 -4.44 -10.61
N ILE A 47 2.27 -4.89 -9.36
CA ILE A 47 3.34 -5.69 -8.76
C ILE A 47 3.55 -7.00 -9.54
N ILE A 48 2.46 -7.70 -9.88
CA ILE A 48 2.52 -8.94 -10.67
C ILE A 48 3.16 -8.68 -12.04
N LYS A 49 2.70 -7.63 -12.74
CA LYS A 49 3.17 -7.29 -14.10
C LYS A 49 4.62 -6.80 -14.10
N SER A 50 5.00 -5.99 -13.10
CA SER A 50 6.33 -5.42 -12.98
C SER A 50 7.36 -6.39 -12.37
N LYS A 51 6.96 -7.55 -11.83
CA LYS A 51 7.84 -8.59 -11.26
C LYS A 51 9.08 -8.89 -12.12
N ARG A 52 8.92 -8.99 -13.44
CA ARG A 52 10.04 -9.26 -14.37
C ARG A 52 11.08 -8.14 -14.42
N LEU A 53 10.66 -6.88 -14.27
CA LEU A 53 11.57 -5.73 -14.19
C LEU A 53 12.46 -5.84 -12.95
N TYR A 54 11.87 -6.19 -11.80
CA TYR A 54 12.61 -6.35 -10.55
C TYR A 54 13.59 -7.53 -10.57
N ILE A 55 13.22 -8.64 -11.22
CA ILE A 55 14.15 -9.76 -11.45
C ILE A 55 15.33 -9.30 -12.30
N ALA A 56 15.06 -8.59 -13.39
CA ALA A 56 16.12 -8.08 -14.27
C ALA A 56 17.04 -7.10 -13.51
N ALA A 57 16.46 -6.15 -12.77
CA ALA A 57 17.21 -5.21 -11.95
C ALA A 57 18.05 -5.95 -10.91
N TYR A 58 17.47 -6.87 -10.14
CA TYR A 58 18.16 -7.67 -9.14
C TYR A 58 19.38 -8.42 -9.73
N ASN A 59 19.25 -9.00 -10.92
CA ASN A 59 20.34 -9.77 -11.54
C ASN A 59 21.47 -8.88 -12.08
N ASN A 60 21.17 -7.63 -12.46
CA ASN A 60 22.12 -6.74 -13.13
C ASN A 60 22.64 -5.61 -12.22
N ILE A 61 22.31 -5.64 -10.93
CA ILE A 61 22.73 -4.59 -9.99
C ILE A 61 24.09 -4.92 -9.37
N ASP A 62 25.11 -4.24 -9.90
CA ASP A 62 26.50 -4.32 -9.46
C ASP A 62 27.02 -2.98 -8.91
N GLN A 63 26.42 -1.87 -9.34
CA GLN A 63 26.76 -0.51 -8.88
C GLN A 63 25.53 0.41 -8.80
N GLN A 64 25.71 1.55 -8.13
CA GLN A 64 24.70 2.60 -8.07
C GLN A 64 24.43 3.17 -9.47
N SER A 65 23.16 3.39 -9.80
CA SER A 65 22.76 4.08 -11.03
C SER A 65 21.50 4.90 -10.80
N ILE A 66 21.31 5.97 -11.58
CA ILE A 66 20.11 6.81 -11.50
C ILE A 66 18.84 5.97 -11.71
N VAL A 67 18.88 5.02 -12.65
CA VAL A 67 17.73 4.14 -12.93
C VAL A 67 17.39 3.28 -11.72
N ASN A 68 18.40 2.75 -11.02
CA ASN A 68 18.18 1.95 -9.83
C ASN A 68 17.80 2.79 -8.61
N ASP A 69 18.29 4.03 -8.50
CA ASP A 69 17.87 4.97 -7.45
C ASP A 69 16.36 5.26 -7.56
N GLU A 70 15.89 5.59 -8.77
CA GLU A 70 14.47 5.84 -9.02
C GLU A 70 13.63 4.57 -8.85
N LEU A 71 14.10 3.43 -9.36
CA LEU A 71 13.38 2.16 -9.20
C LEU A 71 13.29 1.75 -7.72
N PHE A 72 14.33 2.02 -6.93
CA PHE A 72 14.34 1.77 -5.49
C PHE A 72 13.32 2.66 -4.76
N ILE A 73 13.39 3.98 -4.94
CA ILE A 73 12.43 4.93 -4.34
C ILE A 73 11.00 4.55 -4.71
N TYR A 74 10.77 4.30 -6.00
CA TYR A 74 9.46 3.91 -6.52
C TYR A 74 8.97 2.60 -5.88
N SER A 75 9.85 1.64 -5.63
CA SER A 75 9.49 0.37 -5.00
C SER A 75 9.07 0.55 -3.55
N VAL A 76 9.83 1.33 -2.78
CA VAL A 76 9.51 1.63 -1.38
C VAL A 76 8.14 2.32 -1.30
N ASN A 77 7.94 3.37 -2.10
CA ASN A 77 6.68 4.12 -2.12
C ASN A 77 5.49 3.26 -2.58
N LYS A 78 5.71 2.33 -3.52
CA LYS A 78 4.68 1.40 -3.97
C LYS A 78 4.28 0.45 -2.85
N THR A 79 5.25 -0.11 -2.12
CA THR A 79 4.98 -1.00 -0.98
C THR A 79 4.28 -0.26 0.15
N ASP A 80 4.71 0.97 0.48
CA ASP A 80 4.02 1.79 1.47
C ASP A 80 2.59 2.12 1.06
N SER A 81 2.37 2.53 -0.20
CA SER A 81 1.02 2.79 -0.73
C SER A 81 0.10 1.57 -0.66
N LEU A 82 0.65 0.36 -0.86
CA LEU A 82 -0.10 -0.88 -0.67
C LEU A 82 -0.46 -1.06 0.80
N PHE A 83 0.52 -0.99 1.71
CA PHE A 83 0.30 -1.16 3.15
C PHE A 83 -0.72 -0.16 3.70
N GLY A 84 -0.60 1.12 3.33
CA GLY A 84 -1.54 2.15 3.71
C GLY A 84 -2.97 1.87 3.24
N SER A 85 -3.15 1.23 2.07
CA SER A 85 -4.48 0.85 1.57
C SER A 85 -5.14 -0.25 2.42
N TYR A 86 -4.35 -1.15 3.01
CA TYR A 86 -4.84 -2.15 3.96
C TYR A 86 -5.05 -1.57 5.36
N GLU A 87 -4.09 -0.81 5.87
CA GLU A 87 -4.13 -0.20 7.20
C GLU A 87 -5.30 0.78 7.35
N MET A 88 -5.52 1.64 6.34
CA MET A 88 -6.66 2.58 6.34
C MET A 88 -8.02 1.87 6.28
N ASN A 89 -8.05 0.62 5.82
CA ASN A 89 -9.23 -0.24 5.82
C ASN A 89 -9.39 -1.09 7.09
N ASN A 90 -8.52 -0.89 8.10
CA ASN A 90 -8.43 -1.74 9.29
C ASN A 90 -8.18 -3.23 8.96
N ILE A 91 -7.54 -3.49 7.83
CA ILE A 91 -7.19 -4.85 7.40
C ILE A 91 -5.75 -5.14 7.80
N ALA A 92 -5.55 -6.16 8.64
CA ALA A 92 -4.22 -6.61 9.02
C ALA A 92 -3.48 -7.23 7.82
N PHE A 93 -2.50 -6.50 7.29
CA PHE A 93 -1.75 -6.90 6.10
C PHE A 93 -1.05 -8.26 6.28
N GLU A 94 -0.35 -8.46 7.41
CA GLU A 94 0.37 -9.71 7.70
C GLU A 94 -0.56 -10.93 7.75
N ALA A 95 -1.73 -10.78 8.37
CA ALA A 95 -2.73 -11.83 8.46
C ALA A 95 -3.29 -12.21 7.08
N ASN A 96 -3.40 -11.22 6.17
CA ASN A 96 -3.83 -11.46 4.80
C ASN A 96 -2.77 -12.20 3.98
N ILE A 97 -1.49 -11.90 4.15
CA ILE A 97 -0.40 -12.68 3.54
C ILE A 97 -0.45 -14.14 4.01
N LYS A 98 -0.61 -14.36 5.32
CA LYS A 98 -0.61 -15.71 5.91
C LYS A 98 -1.82 -16.56 5.49
N SER A 99 -2.97 -15.93 5.31
CA SER A 99 -4.22 -16.64 4.97
C SER A 99 -4.48 -16.79 3.47
N ASN A 100 -3.74 -16.06 2.61
CA ASN A 100 -3.91 -16.05 1.15
C ASN A 100 -5.37 -15.81 0.72
N LYS A 101 -6.12 -14.99 1.48
CA LYS A 101 -7.54 -14.73 1.22
C LYS A 101 -7.76 -13.54 0.28
N GLU A 102 -7.10 -12.42 0.56
CA GLU A 102 -7.29 -11.17 -0.21
C GLU A 102 -6.03 -10.72 -0.96
N ILE A 103 -4.87 -11.30 -0.63
CA ILE A 103 -3.61 -11.08 -1.35
C ILE A 103 -3.29 -12.39 -2.05
N ASP A 104 -3.29 -12.36 -3.38
CA ASP A 104 -2.96 -13.50 -4.22
C ASP A 104 -1.48 -13.90 -4.07
N VAL A 105 -1.19 -15.20 -4.18
CA VAL A 105 0.18 -15.75 -4.13
C VAL A 105 1.11 -15.10 -5.16
N ASP A 106 0.61 -14.69 -6.32
CA ASP A 106 1.40 -13.98 -7.33
C ASP A 106 1.78 -12.56 -6.89
N VAL A 107 0.92 -11.88 -6.12
CA VAL A 107 1.24 -10.60 -5.49
C VAL A 107 2.30 -10.81 -4.41
N ILE A 108 2.16 -11.86 -3.60
CA ILE A 108 3.14 -12.22 -2.57
C ILE A 108 4.51 -12.50 -3.21
N ASP A 109 4.55 -13.26 -4.32
CA ASP A 109 5.79 -13.52 -5.07
C ASP A 109 6.40 -12.23 -5.61
N GLY A 110 5.59 -11.33 -6.17
CA GLY A 110 6.05 -10.02 -6.66
C GLY A 110 6.62 -9.13 -5.55
N LEU A 111 5.92 -9.02 -4.42
CA LEU A 111 6.39 -8.29 -3.24
C LEU A 111 7.71 -8.85 -2.71
N CYS A 112 7.83 -10.18 -2.67
CA CYS A 112 9.03 -10.87 -2.24
C CYS A 112 10.22 -10.59 -3.18
N VAL A 113 9.99 -10.60 -4.50
CA VAL A 113 11.00 -10.24 -5.51
C VAL A 113 11.43 -8.78 -5.37
N MET A 114 10.47 -7.85 -5.24
CA MET A 114 10.73 -6.43 -5.03
C MET A 114 11.57 -6.20 -3.77
N ASN A 115 11.23 -6.85 -2.67
CA ASN A 115 12.00 -6.77 -1.43
C ASN A 115 13.42 -7.27 -1.60
N LYS A 116 13.64 -8.40 -2.28
CA LYS A 116 15.00 -8.90 -2.56
C LYS A 116 15.80 -7.90 -3.39
N TYR A 117 15.19 -7.26 -4.38
CA TYR A 117 15.79 -6.15 -5.12
C TYR A 117 16.17 -4.99 -4.20
N MET A 118 15.23 -4.50 -3.38
CA MET A 118 15.48 -3.38 -2.46
C MET A 118 16.58 -3.70 -1.45
N LEU A 119 16.62 -4.92 -0.89
CA LEU A 119 17.67 -5.39 0.02
C LEU A 119 19.03 -5.48 -0.65
N LYS A 120 19.08 -5.93 -1.90
CA LYS A 120 20.34 -6.02 -2.63
C LYS A 120 20.85 -4.63 -2.94
N TYR A 121 19.97 -3.73 -3.37
CA TYR A 121 20.37 -2.37 -3.72
C TYR A 121 20.74 -1.50 -2.53
N SER A 122 20.04 -1.64 -1.39
CA SER A 122 20.35 -0.88 -0.16
C SER A 122 21.76 -1.15 0.39
N LYS A 123 22.41 -2.24 -0.03
CA LYS A 123 23.82 -2.54 0.26
C LYS A 123 24.81 -1.81 -0.64
N ILE A 124 24.36 -1.29 -1.77
CA ILE A 124 25.16 -0.59 -2.79
C ILE A 124 25.12 0.92 -2.56
N ILE A 125 23.98 1.46 -2.11
CA ILE A 125 23.77 2.89 -1.89
C ILE A 125 23.97 3.30 -0.42
N ASP A 126 24.25 4.58 -0.20
CA ASP A 126 24.25 5.17 1.14
C ASP A 126 22.81 5.58 1.54
N MET A 127 22.13 4.70 2.26
CA MET A 127 20.76 4.92 2.74
C MET A 127 20.60 6.21 3.58
N LYS A 128 21.68 6.71 4.21
CA LYS A 128 21.61 7.94 5.03
C LYS A 128 21.40 9.20 4.18
N LYS A 129 21.62 9.11 2.87
CA LYS A 129 21.36 10.21 1.92
C LYS A 129 19.89 10.30 1.51
N PHE A 130 19.09 9.28 1.82
CA PHE A 130 17.66 9.28 1.54
C PHE A 130 16.86 9.80 2.73
N PRO A 131 15.66 10.38 2.50
CA PRO A 131 14.78 10.84 3.57
C PRO A 131 14.51 9.77 4.62
N GLU A 132 14.40 10.16 5.89
CA GLU A 132 14.13 9.23 6.99
C GLU A 132 12.82 8.45 6.80
N SER A 133 11.78 9.09 6.22
CA SER A 133 10.53 8.41 5.87
C SER A 133 10.76 7.22 4.95
N LEU A 134 11.59 7.37 3.91
CA LEU A 134 11.90 6.28 2.98
C LEU A 134 12.64 5.12 3.69
N GLN A 135 13.48 5.43 4.68
CA GLN A 135 14.16 4.41 5.47
C GLN A 135 13.19 3.64 6.38
N VAL A 136 12.24 4.34 6.99
CA VAL A 136 11.17 3.73 7.79
C VAL A 136 10.31 2.81 6.92
N ASP A 137 9.89 3.28 5.75
CA ASP A 137 9.05 2.54 4.82
C ASP A 137 9.78 1.31 4.27
N LEU A 138 11.07 1.45 3.96
CA LEU A 138 11.93 0.32 3.60
C LEU A 138 11.96 -0.72 4.73
N ASN A 139 12.24 -0.30 5.96
CA ASN A 139 12.32 -1.21 7.11
C ASN A 139 10.99 -1.94 7.34
N LYS A 140 9.87 -1.22 7.19
CA LYS A 140 8.53 -1.81 7.25
C LYS A 140 8.35 -2.87 6.18
N ALA A 141 8.68 -2.55 4.92
CA ALA A 141 8.63 -3.52 3.82
C ALA A 141 9.49 -4.75 4.10
N MET A 142 10.70 -4.56 4.66
CA MET A 142 11.62 -5.65 4.96
C MET A 142 11.13 -6.57 6.08
N SER A 143 10.37 -6.04 7.03
CA SER A 143 9.83 -6.84 8.13
C SER A 143 8.89 -7.96 7.65
N PHE A 144 8.26 -7.79 6.47
CA PHE A 144 7.38 -8.80 5.87
C PHE A 144 8.11 -9.86 5.02
N GLN A 145 9.41 -9.68 4.73
CA GLN A 145 10.16 -10.62 3.90
C GLN A 145 10.11 -12.07 4.41
N PRO A 146 10.27 -12.35 5.72
CA PRO A 146 10.15 -13.71 6.24
C PRO A 146 8.75 -14.30 6.03
N THR A 147 7.70 -13.48 6.19
CA THR A 147 6.31 -13.90 6.01
C THR A 147 6.03 -14.26 4.55
N TYR A 148 6.51 -13.45 3.59
CA TYR A 148 6.40 -13.78 2.17
C TYR A 148 7.08 -15.11 1.85
N LEU A 149 8.32 -15.29 2.30
CA LEU A 149 9.06 -16.54 2.06
C LEU A 149 8.35 -17.75 2.66
N ASN A 150 7.81 -17.63 3.88
CA ASN A 150 7.07 -18.71 4.52
C ASN A 150 5.81 -19.08 3.73
N THR A 151 4.99 -18.09 3.34
CA THR A 151 3.79 -18.35 2.54
C THR A 151 4.12 -18.96 1.18
N LEU A 152 5.16 -18.48 0.50
CA LEU A 152 5.57 -19.02 -0.80
C LEU A 152 6.11 -20.45 -0.71
N ASN A 153 6.86 -20.78 0.34
CA ASN A 153 7.34 -22.15 0.57
C ASN A 153 6.21 -23.14 0.86
N GLN A 154 5.11 -22.68 1.46
CA GLN A 154 3.92 -23.49 1.72
C GLN A 154 3.01 -23.60 0.49
N SER A 155 3.20 -22.70 -0.48
CA SER A 155 2.43 -22.68 -1.73
C SER A 155 2.95 -23.76 -2.67
N LYS A 156 2.03 -24.52 -3.27
CA LYS A 156 2.42 -25.57 -4.21
C LYS A 156 2.80 -24.95 -5.55
N ASP A 157 4.10 -24.75 -5.78
CA ASP A 157 4.63 -24.26 -7.05
C ASP A 157 4.75 -25.39 -8.08
N TYR A 158 3.60 -25.84 -8.58
CA TYR A 158 3.55 -26.94 -9.55
C TYR A 158 4.24 -26.62 -10.89
N LEU A 159 4.48 -25.33 -11.19
CA LEU A 159 4.94 -24.87 -12.51
C LEU A 159 6.25 -24.04 -12.46
N GLY A 160 6.93 -23.97 -11.32
CA GLY A 160 8.18 -23.18 -11.18
C GLY A 160 7.98 -21.67 -11.38
N GLN A 161 6.79 -21.18 -11.08
CA GLN A 161 6.36 -19.81 -11.33
C GLN A 161 6.73 -18.87 -10.18
N ILE A 162 7.01 -19.39 -8.98
CA ILE A 162 7.44 -18.58 -7.85
C ILE A 162 8.89 -18.13 -8.08
N LYS A 163 9.06 -16.88 -8.48
CA LYS A 163 10.38 -16.32 -8.84
C LYS A 163 11.17 -15.87 -7.64
N CYS A 164 10.52 -15.46 -6.56
CA CYS A 164 11.24 -14.99 -5.38
C CYS A 164 12.15 -16.06 -4.80
N LEU A 165 11.70 -17.32 -4.74
CA LEU A 165 12.49 -18.43 -4.19
C LEU A 165 13.73 -18.77 -5.05
N GLN A 166 13.78 -18.32 -6.31
CA GLN A 166 14.88 -18.55 -7.24
C GLN A 166 15.98 -17.47 -7.13
N LEU A 167 15.67 -16.30 -6.56
CA LEU A 167 16.63 -15.21 -6.32
C LEU A 167 17.37 -15.46 -4.99
N LYS A 168 18.71 -15.35 -4.95
CA LYS A 168 19.52 -15.70 -3.77
C LYS A 168 20.04 -14.47 -3.01
#